data_AF-A0A1P8WG24-F1
#
_entry.id   AF-A0A1P8WG24-F1
#
_cell.length_a   1.000
_cell.length_b   1.000
_cell.length_c   1.000
_cell.angle_alpha   90.00
_cell.angle_beta   90.00
_cell.angle_gamma   90.00
#
_symmetry.space_group_name_H-M   'P 1'
#
loop_
_entity.id
_entity.type
_entity.pdbx_description
1 polymer ?
#
loop_
_entity_poly.entity_id
_entity_poly.type
_entity_poly.pdbx_seq_one_letter_code
_entity_poly.pdbx_strand_id
1 'polypeptide(L)'
;MPSSSADIRNTSLRLTLVTAVLMLGGCLSGPPAGNMPQGVSAIQVSADKQDLMWERAVAILNNYHFMVARESKIEGVIETEYRAGSNLFEPWHHDSVGYANRLESTVQSIRRKAIVTFQNSSPGLVTISVRVDKEIEDVPGLAANYEGGATFSESQLLDRNLDQVVGQAGASRWLHRGTDPALEAELMRQIQSAVIR
;
A
#
# COMPACT_ATOMS: atom_id res chain seq x y z
N MET A 1 -10.08 -56.04 41.14
CA MET A 1 -10.28 -54.93 40.17
C MET A 1 -9.63 -53.66 40.70
N PRO A 2 -8.41 -53.30 40.24
CA PRO A 2 -7.94 -51.92 40.34
C PRO A 2 -7.09 -51.49 39.11
N SER A 3 -7.59 -50.62 38.22
CA SER A 3 -6.73 -49.99 37.20
C SER A 3 -7.28 -48.70 36.56
N SER A 4 -8.05 -47.87 37.30
CA SER A 4 -8.69 -46.66 36.70
C SER A 4 -8.10 -45.33 37.14
N SER A 5 -7.18 -45.27 38.12
CA SER A 5 -6.70 -43.99 38.68
C SER A 5 -5.38 -43.48 38.07
N ALA A 6 -4.64 -44.32 37.34
CA ALA A 6 -3.35 -43.95 36.75
C ALA A 6 -3.49 -43.20 35.41
N ASP A 7 -4.49 -43.54 34.59
CA ASP A 7 -4.68 -42.94 33.26
C ASP A 7 -5.19 -41.49 33.29
N ILE A 8 -6.03 -41.15 34.28
CA ILE A 8 -6.61 -39.80 34.40
C ILE A 8 -5.51 -38.76 34.70
N ARG A 9 -4.50 -39.15 35.48
CA ARG A 9 -3.38 -38.27 35.87
C ARG A 9 -2.40 -37.99 34.72
N ASN A 10 -2.16 -38.97 33.85
CA ASN A 10 -1.29 -38.80 32.68
C ASN A 10 -1.96 -37.97 31.57
N THR A 11 -3.28 -38.07 31.43
CA THR A 11 -4.02 -37.34 30.40
C THR A 11 -4.13 -35.84 30.74
N SER A 12 -4.35 -35.52 32.01
CA SER A 12 -4.40 -34.13 32.48
C SER A 12 -3.03 -33.44 32.49
N LEU A 13 -1.94 -34.17 32.76
CA LEU A 13 -0.56 -33.67 32.66
C LEU A 13 -0.14 -33.37 31.21
N ARG A 14 -0.57 -34.22 30.26
CA ARG A 14 -0.31 -34.00 28.82
C ARG A 14 -1.08 -32.80 28.28
N LEU A 15 -2.33 -32.63 28.72
CA LEU A 15 -3.14 -31.49 28.30
C LEU A 15 -2.56 -30.17 28.80
N THR A 16 -2.10 -30.10 30.06
CA THR A 16 -1.47 -28.88 30.60
C THR A 16 -0.15 -28.53 29.92
N LEU A 17 0.64 -29.54 29.52
CA LEU A 17 1.91 -29.31 28.82
C LEU A 17 1.69 -28.74 27.40
N VAL A 18 0.65 -29.19 26.69
CA VAL A 18 0.33 -28.69 25.34
C VAL A 18 -0.19 -27.25 25.39
N THR A 19 -1.01 -26.89 26.38
CA THR A 19 -1.51 -25.51 26.54
C THR A 19 -0.38 -24.54 26.94
N ALA A 20 0.60 -24.99 27.74
CA ALA A 20 1.75 -24.19 28.12
C ALA A 20 2.69 -23.89 26.93
N VAL A 21 2.85 -24.85 26.00
CA VAL A 21 3.67 -24.65 24.79
C VAL A 21 3.00 -23.70 23.79
N LEU A 22 1.66 -23.69 23.70
CA LEU A 22 0.92 -22.75 22.86
C LEU A 22 0.95 -21.30 23.39
N MET A 23 1.01 -21.10 24.71
CA MET A 23 1.05 -19.76 25.31
C MET A 23 2.44 -19.11 25.28
N LEU A 24 3.51 -19.90 25.17
CA LEU A 24 4.89 -19.39 25.09
C LEU A 24 5.36 -19.06 23.66
N GLY A 25 4.57 -19.39 22.63
CA GLY A 25 4.89 -19.09 21.22
C GLY A 25 4.43 -17.70 20.72
N GLY A 26 3.76 -16.90 21.55
CA GLY A 26 3.01 -15.71 21.11
C GLY A 26 3.78 -14.38 21.03
N CYS A 27 5.05 -14.32 21.43
CA CYS A 27 5.79 -13.03 21.53
C CYS A 27 6.98 -12.90 20.59
N LEU A 28 7.01 -13.62 19.46
CA LEU A 28 8.03 -13.42 18.41
C LEU A 28 7.52 -12.65 17.18
N SER A 29 6.28 -12.18 17.17
CA SER A 29 5.79 -11.21 16.20
C SER A 29 6.05 -9.80 16.74
N GLY A 30 7.30 -9.35 16.63
CA GLY A 30 7.60 -7.92 16.76
C GLY A 30 6.77 -7.12 15.75
N PRO A 31 6.46 -5.84 16.04
CA PRO A 31 5.79 -4.98 15.07
C PRO A 31 6.55 -5.08 13.74
N PRO A 32 5.86 -5.17 12.58
CA PRO A 32 6.56 -5.14 11.30
C PRO A 32 7.45 -3.91 11.34
N ALA A 33 8.76 -4.12 11.16
CA ALA A 33 9.72 -3.02 11.07
C ALA A 33 9.15 -2.06 10.04
N GLY A 34 8.62 -0.92 10.49
CA GLY A 34 8.15 0.11 9.59
C GLY A 34 9.32 0.43 8.70
N ASN A 35 9.13 0.33 7.37
CA ASN A 35 10.16 0.65 6.41
C ASN A 35 10.76 2.00 6.81
N MET A 36 11.97 1.98 7.38
CA MET A 36 12.77 3.20 7.48
C MET A 36 12.80 3.79 6.07
N PRO A 37 12.67 5.11 5.90
CA PRO A 37 12.70 5.72 4.59
C PRO A 37 14.04 5.37 3.95
N GLN A 38 14.05 4.30 3.16
CA GLN A 38 15.17 3.98 2.30
C GLN A 38 15.16 5.10 1.29
N GLY A 39 16.25 5.88 1.27
CA GLY A 39 16.40 6.97 0.34
C GLY A 39 16.03 6.53 -1.07
N VAL A 40 15.52 7.48 -1.86
CA VAL A 40 15.04 7.30 -3.24
C VAL A 40 15.88 6.23 -3.94
N SER A 41 15.27 5.08 -4.23
CA SER A 41 15.99 3.96 -4.82
C SER A 41 16.47 4.42 -6.21
N ALA A 42 17.78 4.63 -6.34
CA ALA A 42 18.40 5.18 -7.53
C ALA A 42 19.58 4.31 -8.00
N ILE A 43 19.72 4.17 -9.32
CA ILE A 43 20.81 3.43 -9.94
C ILE A 43 21.50 4.27 -10.99
N GLN A 44 22.80 4.04 -11.19
CA GLN A 44 23.55 4.62 -12.28
C GLN A 44 23.80 3.59 -13.37
N VAL A 45 23.51 3.96 -14.61
CA VAL A 45 23.68 3.12 -15.80
C VAL A 45 24.44 3.92 -16.85
N SER A 46 25.18 3.24 -17.72
CA SER A 46 25.77 3.87 -18.91
C SER A 46 24.68 4.48 -19.81
N ALA A 47 24.96 5.67 -20.35
CA ALA A 47 24.07 6.39 -21.25
C ALA A 47 23.68 5.59 -22.50
N ASP A 48 24.57 4.70 -22.98
CA ASP A 48 24.29 3.84 -24.14
C ASP A 48 23.12 2.89 -23.91
N LYS A 49 22.81 2.57 -22.64
CA LYS A 49 21.70 1.68 -22.25
C LYS A 49 20.44 2.46 -21.85
N GLN A 50 20.42 3.78 -21.98
CA GLN A 50 19.29 4.60 -21.52
C GLN A 50 17.98 4.22 -22.23
N ASP A 51 17.99 4.10 -23.56
CA ASP A 51 16.77 3.77 -24.32
C ASP A 51 16.23 2.38 -23.97
N LEU A 52 17.13 1.39 -23.79
CA LEU A 52 16.75 0.05 -23.35
C LEU A 52 16.08 0.09 -21.96
N MET A 53 16.65 0.86 -21.03
CA MET A 53 16.09 1.01 -19.69
C MET A 53 14.75 1.76 -19.71
N TRP A 54 14.59 2.71 -20.61
CA TRP A 54 13.34 3.44 -20.81
C TRP A 54 12.20 2.51 -21.23
N GLU A 55 12.39 1.77 -22.33
CA GLU A 55 11.40 0.81 -22.83
C GLU A 55 11.08 -0.25 -21.77
N ARG A 56 12.10 -0.68 -21.02
CA ARG A 56 11.91 -1.64 -19.94
C ARG A 56 11.11 -1.07 -18.78
N ALA A 57 11.39 0.17 -18.38
CA ALA A 57 10.62 0.84 -17.32
C ALA A 57 9.14 0.92 -17.70
N VAL A 58 8.84 1.32 -18.95
CA VAL A 58 7.46 1.32 -19.47
C VAL A 58 6.85 -0.08 -19.41
N ALA A 59 7.56 -1.11 -19.89
CA ALA A 59 7.07 -2.48 -19.88
C ALA A 59 6.80 -3.02 -18.46
N ILE A 60 7.67 -2.69 -17.49
CA ILE A 60 7.48 -3.09 -16.09
C ILE A 60 6.28 -2.37 -15.49
N LEU A 61 6.15 -1.05 -15.66
CA LEU A 61 5.00 -0.31 -15.16
C LEU A 61 3.69 -0.90 -15.69
N ASN A 62 3.66 -1.21 -16.99
CA ASN A 62 2.49 -1.80 -17.65
C ASN A 62 2.22 -3.24 -17.16
N ASN A 63 3.25 -4.04 -16.88
CA ASN A 63 3.11 -5.38 -16.29
C ASN A 63 2.54 -5.34 -14.87
N TYR A 64 2.85 -4.29 -14.10
CA TYR A 64 2.20 -4.02 -12.83
C TYR A 64 0.82 -3.36 -13.01
N HIS A 65 0.34 -3.20 -14.24
CA HIS A 65 -0.88 -2.51 -14.70
C HIS A 65 -0.98 -1.03 -14.29
N PHE A 66 0.14 -0.34 -14.13
CA PHE A 66 0.15 1.11 -14.07
C PHE A 66 0.05 1.66 -15.50
N MET A 67 -1.02 2.41 -15.78
CA MET A 67 -1.21 3.06 -17.07
C MET A 67 -0.31 4.30 -17.14
N VAL A 68 0.41 4.47 -18.25
CA VAL A 68 1.31 5.62 -18.44
C VAL A 68 0.48 6.84 -18.84
N ALA A 69 0.52 7.89 -18.03
CA ALA A 69 -0.17 9.15 -18.28
C ALA A 69 0.68 10.10 -19.12
N ARG A 70 1.98 10.14 -18.83
CA ARG A 70 2.92 11.06 -19.46
C ARG A 70 4.27 10.37 -19.64
N GLU A 71 4.77 10.44 -20.86
CA GLU A 71 6.07 9.92 -21.24
C GLU A 71 6.83 11.03 -21.97
N SER A 72 7.94 11.52 -21.38
CA SER A 72 8.78 12.55 -21.99
C SER A 72 10.24 12.15 -21.94
N LYS A 73 10.75 11.63 -23.06
CA LYS A 73 12.18 11.27 -23.20
C LYS A 73 13.11 12.47 -23.03
N ILE A 74 12.65 13.66 -23.41
CA ILE A 74 13.44 14.91 -23.32
C ILE A 74 13.63 15.31 -21.85
N GLU A 75 12.55 15.24 -21.05
CA GLU A 75 12.62 15.53 -19.63
C GLU A 75 13.17 14.36 -18.82
N GLY A 76 13.21 13.16 -19.42
CA GLY A 76 13.60 11.93 -18.75
C GLY A 76 12.56 11.47 -17.72
N VAL A 77 11.28 11.79 -17.89
CA VAL A 77 10.23 11.45 -16.91
C VAL A 77 9.16 10.55 -17.52
N ILE A 78 8.84 9.48 -16.81
CA ILE A 78 7.68 8.61 -17.06
C ILE A 78 6.77 8.74 -15.83
N GLU A 79 5.55 9.22 -16.03
CA GLU A 79 4.54 9.36 -14.99
C GLU A 79 3.30 8.54 -15.35
N THR A 80 2.77 7.86 -14.34
CA THR A 80 1.59 6.99 -14.48
C THR A 80 0.33 7.67 -13.99
N GLU A 81 -0.82 7.15 -14.40
CA GLU A 81 -2.09 7.53 -13.80
C GLU A 81 -2.21 6.98 -12.38
N TYR A 82 -3.07 7.61 -11.57
CA TYR A 82 -3.37 7.09 -10.26
C TYR A 82 -4.08 5.74 -10.37
N ARG A 83 -3.55 4.74 -9.67
CA ARG A 83 -4.12 3.41 -9.60
C ARG A 83 -4.52 3.07 -8.18
N ALA A 84 -5.74 2.56 -8.00
CA ALA A 84 -6.17 1.96 -6.75
C ALA A 84 -5.26 0.79 -6.38
N GLY A 85 -4.89 0.70 -5.10
CA GLY A 85 -4.08 -0.37 -4.55
C GLY A 85 -4.87 -1.66 -4.37
N SER A 86 -4.26 -2.78 -4.73
CA SER A 86 -4.87 -4.10 -4.51
C SER A 86 -4.99 -4.49 -3.04
N ASN A 87 -6.11 -5.14 -2.75
CA ASN A 87 -6.48 -5.55 -1.41
C ASN A 87 -5.86 -6.90 -1.01
N LEU A 88 -6.10 -7.31 0.24
CA LEU A 88 -5.65 -8.61 0.74
C LEU A 88 -6.29 -9.77 -0.05
N PHE A 89 -7.53 -9.57 -0.52
CA PHE A 89 -8.28 -10.57 -1.29
C PHE A 89 -7.89 -10.65 -2.77
N GLU A 90 -6.92 -9.84 -3.20
CA GLU A 90 -6.44 -9.79 -4.58
C GLU A 90 -4.95 -10.17 -4.67
N PRO A 91 -4.57 -11.39 -4.28
CA PRO A 91 -3.17 -11.81 -4.21
C PRO A 91 -2.47 -11.85 -5.58
N TRP A 92 -3.22 -11.97 -6.68
CA TRP A 92 -2.68 -12.02 -8.05
C TRP A 92 -2.25 -10.65 -8.61
N HIS A 93 -2.67 -9.55 -7.98
CA HIS A 93 -2.22 -8.22 -8.40
C HIS A 93 -0.95 -7.83 -7.66
N HIS A 94 0.10 -7.46 -8.38
CA HIS A 94 1.43 -7.18 -7.81
C HIS A 94 1.71 -5.70 -7.51
N ASP A 95 0.76 -4.80 -7.75
CA ASP A 95 0.85 -3.35 -7.52
C ASP A 95 0.97 -2.95 -6.03
N SER A 96 0.57 -3.83 -5.11
CA SER A 96 0.73 -3.64 -3.66
C SER A 96 1.69 -4.67 -3.07
N VAL A 97 2.89 -4.21 -2.69
CA VAL A 97 3.96 -5.05 -2.15
C VAL A 97 3.89 -5.08 -0.62
N GLY A 98 3.81 -6.28 -0.05
CA GLY A 98 3.80 -6.51 1.40
C GLY A 98 2.39 -6.66 2.01
N TYR A 99 2.30 -7.43 3.10
CA TYR A 99 1.04 -7.72 3.80
C TYR A 99 0.42 -6.47 4.44
N ALA A 100 1.25 -5.63 5.06
CA ALA A 100 0.80 -4.39 5.70
C ALA A 100 0.15 -3.42 4.69
N ASN A 101 0.77 -3.21 3.53
CA ASN A 101 0.23 -2.36 2.46
C ASN A 101 -1.11 -2.88 1.92
N ARG A 102 -1.29 -4.20 1.80
CA ARG A 102 -2.56 -4.81 1.35
C ARG A 102 -3.66 -4.71 2.39
N LEU A 103 -3.33 -4.91 3.67
CA LEU A 103 -4.27 -4.68 4.77
C LEU A 103 -4.72 -3.22 4.80
N GLU A 104 -3.77 -2.29 4.66
CA GLU A 104 -4.04 -0.85 4.61
C GLU A 104 -5.02 -0.52 3.49
N SER A 105 -4.78 -1.03 2.27
CA SER A 105 -5.67 -0.85 1.12
C SER A 105 -7.05 -1.51 1.31
N THR A 106 -7.13 -2.60 2.08
CA THR A 106 -8.41 -3.27 2.37
C THR A 106 -9.27 -2.47 3.33
N VAL A 107 -8.65 -1.82 4.33
CA VAL A 107 -9.36 -1.00 5.32
C VAL A 107 -9.70 0.37 4.74
N GLN A 108 -8.82 0.90 3.90
CA GLN A 108 -8.91 2.26 3.41
C GLN A 108 -8.59 2.34 1.92
N SER A 109 -9.44 3.01 1.15
CA SER A 109 -9.16 3.31 -0.25
C SER A 109 -7.85 4.09 -0.37
N ILE A 110 -6.87 3.46 -1.02
CA ILE A 110 -5.55 4.02 -1.30
C ILE A 110 -5.31 3.95 -2.79
N ARG A 111 -4.74 5.01 -3.36
CA ARG A 111 -4.25 5.04 -4.73
C ARG A 111 -2.77 5.39 -4.76
N ARG A 112 -2.07 4.89 -5.77
CA ARG A 112 -0.63 5.08 -5.97
C ARG A 112 -0.36 5.62 -7.36
N LYS A 113 0.67 6.45 -7.47
CA LYS A 113 1.21 6.97 -8.73
C LYS A 113 2.70 6.71 -8.78
N ALA A 114 3.17 6.00 -9.79
CA ALA A 114 4.59 5.78 -10.03
C ALA A 114 5.17 6.85 -10.97
N ILE A 115 6.35 7.35 -10.60
CA ILE A 115 7.14 8.33 -11.34
C ILE A 115 8.55 7.76 -11.48
N VAL A 116 9.00 7.56 -12.71
CA VAL A 116 10.37 7.14 -13.04
C VAL A 116 11.10 8.30 -13.67
N THR A 117 12.27 8.65 -13.13
CA THR A 117 13.07 9.78 -13.60
C THR A 117 14.45 9.30 -14.04
N PHE A 118 14.90 9.77 -15.20
CA PHE A 118 16.20 9.55 -15.80
C PHE A 118 16.95 10.88 -15.81
N GLN A 119 18.01 10.99 -15.02
CA GLN A 119 18.80 12.22 -14.86
C GLN A 119 20.25 11.96 -15.27
N ASN A 120 20.81 12.83 -16.10
CA ASN A 120 22.22 12.76 -16.47
C ASN A 120 23.07 13.25 -15.29
N SER A 121 23.67 12.33 -14.53
CA SER A 121 24.44 12.67 -13.33
C SER A 121 25.91 12.95 -13.63
N SER A 122 26.45 12.39 -14.70
CA SER A 122 27.85 12.55 -15.12
C SER A 122 27.99 12.26 -16.62
N PRO A 123 29.08 12.68 -17.28
CA PRO A 123 29.29 12.37 -18.70
C PRO A 123 29.24 10.86 -18.96
N GLY A 124 28.30 10.43 -19.80
CA GLY A 124 28.11 9.01 -20.13
C GLY A 124 27.39 8.18 -19.06
N LEU A 125 26.89 8.78 -17.96
CA LEU A 125 26.15 8.09 -16.91
C LEU A 125 24.78 8.73 -16.66
N VAL A 126 23.76 7.88 -16.60
CA VAL A 126 22.37 8.24 -16.33
C VAL A 126 21.96 7.62 -15.00
N THR A 127 21.45 8.45 -14.10
CA THR A 127 20.82 8.03 -12.85
C THR A 127 19.33 7.82 -13.08
N ILE A 128 18.86 6.60 -12.81
CA ILE A 128 17.45 6.23 -12.87
C ILE A 128 16.94 6.18 -11.43
N SER A 129 15.86 6.89 -11.13
CA SER A 129 15.18 6.86 -9.84
C SER A 129 13.70 6.54 -10.01
N VAL A 130 13.13 5.82 -9.04
CA VAL A 130 11.71 5.49 -9.00
C VAL A 130 11.13 6.07 -7.72
N ARG A 131 10.03 6.81 -7.86
CA ARG A 131 9.21 7.31 -6.75
C ARG A 131 7.78 6.82 -6.92
N VAL A 132 7.14 6.38 -5.84
CA VAL A 132 5.74 6.00 -5.82
C VAL A 132 5.02 6.84 -4.78
N ASP A 133 4.20 7.78 -5.25
CA ASP A 133 3.38 8.62 -4.38
C ASP A 133 2.10 7.89 -3.99
N LYS A 134 1.82 7.82 -2.69
CA LYS A 134 0.64 7.18 -2.10
C LYS A 134 -0.35 8.26 -1.64
N GLU A 135 -1.60 8.09 -2.03
CA GLU A 135 -2.71 8.93 -1.59
C GLU A 135 -3.80 8.09 -0.94
N ILE A 136 -4.38 8.64 0.13
CA ILE A 136 -5.47 8.04 0.89
C ILE A 136 -6.75 8.82 0.59
N GLU A 137 -7.85 8.11 0.35
CA GLU A 137 -9.16 8.75 0.25
C GLU A 137 -9.59 9.22 1.62
N ASP A 138 -10.10 10.44 1.72
CA ASP A 138 -10.77 10.97 2.90
C ASP A 138 -12.26 11.07 2.56
N VAL A 139 -13.03 10.15 3.14
CA VAL A 139 -14.47 10.06 2.97
C VAL A 139 -15.10 10.84 4.13
N PRO A 140 -15.96 11.84 3.85
CA PRO A 140 -16.59 12.62 4.90
C PRO A 140 -17.43 11.72 5.81
N GLY A 141 -17.38 12.02 7.11
CA GLY A 141 -17.88 11.16 8.17
C GLY A 141 -19.36 10.80 8.07
N LEU A 142 -19.68 9.67 8.70
CA LEU A 142 -20.97 8.98 8.76
C LEU A 142 -22.14 9.78 9.40
N ALA A 143 -22.00 11.09 9.64
CA ALA A 143 -23.08 11.90 10.22
C ALA A 143 -24.38 11.84 9.38
N ALA A 144 -24.26 11.57 8.07
CA ALA A 144 -25.40 11.36 7.17
C ALA A 144 -25.94 9.91 7.14
N ASN A 145 -25.19 8.91 7.61
CA ASN A 145 -25.49 7.47 7.45
C ASN A 145 -25.94 6.76 8.74
N TYR A 146 -26.13 7.49 9.85
CA TYR A 146 -26.63 6.95 11.11
C TYR A 146 -28.13 7.26 11.27
N GLU A 147 -28.91 6.30 11.79
CA GLU A 147 -30.37 6.44 11.98
C GLU A 147 -30.77 7.62 12.89
N GLY A 148 -29.85 8.12 13.72
CA GLY A 148 -30.01 9.31 14.57
C GLY A 148 -29.25 10.57 14.11
N GLY A 149 -28.71 10.59 12.88
CA GLY A 149 -27.89 11.69 12.35
C GLY A 149 -28.65 12.94 11.94
N ALA A 150 -29.98 12.94 12.03
CA ALA A 150 -30.83 14.10 11.79
C ALA A 150 -30.63 15.15 12.91
N THR A 151 -29.59 15.97 12.77
CA THR A 151 -29.35 17.11 13.66
C THR A 151 -30.04 18.32 13.06
N PHE A 152 -31.11 18.79 13.70
CA PHE A 152 -31.74 20.06 13.36
C PHE A 152 -30.91 21.19 13.98
N SER A 153 -30.59 22.22 13.20
CA SER A 153 -29.88 23.37 13.72
C SER A 153 -30.82 24.21 14.59
N GLU A 154 -30.52 24.36 15.89
CA GLU A 154 -31.39 25.03 16.87
C GLU A 154 -31.57 26.54 16.61
N SER A 155 -30.65 27.14 15.84
CA SER A 155 -30.72 28.55 15.44
C SER A 155 -31.51 28.79 14.15
N GLN A 156 -31.98 27.74 13.48
CA GLN A 156 -32.72 27.86 12.22
C GLN A 156 -34.23 27.89 12.53
N LEU A 157 -34.91 28.93 12.06
CA LEU A 157 -36.36 29.05 12.20
C LEU A 157 -37.03 27.79 11.64
N LEU A 158 -38.01 27.26 12.37
CA LEU A 158 -38.73 26.04 12.06
C LEU A 158 -39.43 26.15 10.69
N ASP A 159 -38.72 25.79 9.62
CA ASP A 159 -39.32 25.59 8.30
C ASP A 159 -40.03 24.25 8.32
N ARG A 160 -41.29 24.18 7.85
CA ARG A 160 -42.04 22.91 7.75
C ARG A 160 -41.60 22.07 6.55
N ASN A 161 -40.46 22.40 5.96
CA ASN A 161 -39.78 21.56 5.01
C ASN A 161 -38.98 20.50 5.79
N LEU A 162 -39.51 19.27 5.81
CA LEU A 162 -38.91 18.10 6.47
C LEU A 162 -37.72 17.53 5.69
N ASP A 163 -37.10 18.31 4.79
CA ASP A 163 -35.92 17.85 4.08
C ASP A 163 -34.79 17.62 5.08
N GLN A 164 -34.22 16.41 5.03
CA GLN A 164 -33.20 16.02 5.97
C GLN A 164 -31.98 16.92 5.73
N VAL A 165 -31.67 17.78 6.69
CA VAL A 165 -30.37 18.48 6.72
C VAL A 165 -29.34 17.41 7.05
N VAL A 166 -28.89 16.69 6.02
CA VAL A 166 -27.72 15.83 6.12
C VAL A 166 -26.56 16.74 6.49
N GLY A 167 -26.12 16.67 7.74
CA GLY A 167 -24.98 17.44 8.22
C GLY A 167 -23.77 17.12 7.35
N GLN A 168 -23.43 18.06 6.46
CA GLN A 168 -22.20 18.14 5.67
C GLN A 168 -21.49 16.80 5.41
N ALA A 169 -22.09 15.94 4.58
CA ALA A 169 -21.26 14.99 3.83
C ALA A 169 -20.55 15.82 2.74
N GLY A 170 -19.28 16.17 2.97
CA GLY A 170 -18.46 16.83 1.94
C GLY A 170 -18.26 15.96 0.69
N ALA A 171 -17.54 16.47 -0.31
CA ALA A 171 -17.03 15.60 -1.37
C ALA A 171 -15.84 14.78 -0.82
N SER A 172 -15.71 13.52 -1.25
CA SER A 172 -14.51 12.72 -1.00
C SER A 172 -13.28 13.44 -1.57
N ARG A 173 -12.20 13.52 -0.79
CA ARG A 173 -10.94 14.15 -1.23
C ARG A 173 -9.79 13.15 -1.12
N TRP A 174 -8.77 13.30 -1.95
CA TRP A 174 -7.56 12.48 -1.85
C TRP A 174 -6.46 13.26 -1.14
N LEU A 175 -5.87 12.64 -0.13
CA LEU A 175 -4.81 13.22 0.69
C LEU A 175 -3.49 12.51 0.41
N HIS A 176 -2.43 13.28 0.21
CA HIS A 176 -1.09 12.71 0.06
C HIS A 176 -0.61 12.14 1.40
N ARG A 177 -0.29 10.84 1.42
CA ARG A 177 0.17 10.11 2.62
C ARG A 177 1.71 9.96 2.66
N GLY A 178 2.39 10.15 1.53
CA GLY A 178 3.84 10.01 1.39
C GLY A 178 4.20 9.03 0.27
N THR A 179 5.40 8.45 0.34
CA THR A 179 5.88 7.49 -0.67
C THR A 179 5.72 6.03 -0.22
N ASP A 180 5.72 5.08 -1.16
CA ASP A 180 5.67 3.64 -0.90
C ASP A 180 7.04 2.98 -1.16
N PRO A 181 7.96 2.94 -0.17
CA PRO A 181 9.34 2.46 -0.37
C PRO A 181 9.41 0.98 -0.74
N ALA A 182 8.42 0.17 -0.33
CA ALA A 182 8.39 -1.26 -0.66
C ALA A 182 8.13 -1.47 -2.16
N LEU A 183 7.20 -0.71 -2.74
CA LEU A 183 6.93 -0.77 -4.17
C LEU A 183 8.04 -0.10 -4.99
N GLU A 184 8.62 1.01 -4.52
CA GLU A 184 9.76 1.67 -5.16
C GLU A 184 10.96 0.72 -5.31
N ALA A 185 11.33 0.03 -4.22
CA ALA A 185 12.43 -0.92 -4.22
C ALA A 185 12.15 -2.11 -5.16
N GLU A 186 10.92 -2.64 -5.17
CA GLU A 186 10.55 -3.75 -6.05
C GLU A 186 10.54 -3.36 -7.53
N LEU A 187 9.93 -2.21 -7.88
CA LEU A 187 9.95 -1.70 -9.26
C LEU A 187 11.39 -1.44 -9.72
N MET A 188 12.22 -0.84 -8.87
CA MET A 188 13.62 -0.62 -9.19
C MET A 188 14.37 -1.94 -9.39
N ARG A 189 14.16 -2.94 -8.51
CA ARG A 189 14.76 -4.28 -8.64
C ARG A 189 14.38 -4.94 -9.97
N GLN A 190 13.13 -4.82 -10.39
CA GLN A 190 12.63 -5.37 -11.65
C GLN A 190 13.26 -4.69 -12.87
N ILE A 191 13.39 -3.36 -12.84
CA ILE A 191 14.09 -2.58 -13.89
C ILE A 191 15.56 -3.01 -13.96
N GLN A 192 16.25 -3.10 -12.81
CA GLN A 192 17.66 -3.52 -12.74
C GLN A 192 17.88 -4.95 -13.26
N SER A 193 16.98 -5.88 -12.96
CA SER A 193 17.13 -7.28 -13.35
C SER A 193 17.31 -7.48 -14.86
N ALA A 194 16.86 -6.52 -15.66
CA ALA A 194 17.03 -6.52 -17.11
C ALA A 194 18.44 -6.12 -17.57
N VAL A 195 19.24 -5.46 -16.74
CA VAL A 195 20.61 -5.05 -17.09
C VAL A 195 21.58 -6.23 -17.07
N ILE A 196 21.30 -7.24 -16.24
CA ILE A 196 22.21 -8.35 -15.94
C ILE A 196 22.00 -9.55 -16.88
N ARG A 197 20.91 -9.57 -17.65
CA ARG A 197 20.60 -10.64 -18.61
C ARG A 197 21.02 -10.25 -20.02
#